data_AF-A0A382NEJ3-F1
#
_entry.id   AF-A0A382NEJ3-F1
#
_cell.length_a   1.000
_cell.length_b   1.000
_cell.length_c   1.000
_cell.angle_alpha   90.00
_cell.angle_beta   90.00
_cell.angle_gamma   90.00
#
_symmetry.space_group_name_H-M   'P 1'
#
loop_
_entity.id
_entity.type
_entity.pdbx_description
1 polymer ?
#
loop_
_entity_poly.entity_id
_entity_poly.type
_entity_poly.pdbx_seq_one_letter_code
_entity_poly.pdbx_strand_id
1 'polypeptide(L)'
;KRICLGMAHRGRLNVLMNIMGKLAEKLFQEFDGDLGLSKNQTGDVKYHQGFSSDIKTSRNNIHLALMFNPSHLELVNPVIEGYARYHQEKIGDEEGQKILPVLIHGDAAFSGQGIVMETLNMSQSRGYTTKGTIHIIINNQIGFTTSKQYDARSTDYCTDVVKMVNAPVFHVNAEDPEMMRFITCLALDYRMRYKKDVVIDMICYRRHGHNEADEPAVTQPMMYEAIRKKPTTRANYAASLLSQGVIDQSEIDAMINDYRQQLKDGKKVAYNIVEPEDRRAWEVLWEDYFNSSWLAPYESAITHKHIKKLNKKLQAVPNGFELHSRVKKMLSERQKMADGKINADWGFAETLAYASLAEQGTSIRLSGQ
;
A
#
# COMPACT_ATOMS: atom_id res chain seq x y z
N LYS A 1 7.66 -7.45 -10.35
CA LYS A 1 6.40 -8.02 -10.86
C LYS A 1 5.19 -7.19 -10.42
N ARG A 2 5.12 -6.77 -9.16
CA ARG A 2 4.01 -5.96 -8.65
C ARG A 2 4.53 -4.83 -7.74
N ILE A 3 3.90 -3.67 -7.81
CA ILE A 3 4.03 -2.59 -6.85
C ILE A 3 2.69 -2.40 -6.16
N CYS A 4 2.68 -2.48 -4.83
CA CYS A 4 1.50 -2.28 -4.00
C CYS A 4 1.58 -0.87 -3.40
N LEU A 5 0.69 0.03 -3.80
CA LEU A 5 0.73 1.44 -3.41
C LEU A 5 -0.34 1.73 -2.35
N GLY A 6 0.08 2.39 -1.27
CA GLY A 6 -0.80 3.10 -0.34
C GLY A 6 -0.50 4.59 -0.40
N MET A 7 -1.54 5.42 -0.48
CA MET A 7 -1.34 6.88 -0.45
C MET A 7 -2.54 7.61 0.15
N ALA A 8 -2.26 8.77 0.74
CA ALA A 8 -3.28 9.71 1.18
C ALA A 8 -3.91 10.50 0.01
N HIS A 9 -4.59 11.61 0.33
CA HIS A 9 -5.28 12.47 -0.63
C HIS A 9 -4.32 13.30 -1.53
N ARG A 10 -3.14 13.66 -1.02
CA ARG A 10 -2.24 14.63 -1.68
C ARG A 10 -1.69 14.07 -3.00
N GLY A 11 -2.05 14.70 -4.11
CA GLY A 11 -1.62 14.27 -5.45
C GLY A 11 -2.28 12.99 -5.95
N ARG A 12 -3.28 12.43 -5.26
CA ARG A 12 -3.89 11.14 -5.63
C ARG A 12 -4.49 11.13 -7.03
N LEU A 13 -5.24 12.16 -7.39
CA LEU A 13 -5.83 12.26 -8.72
C LEU A 13 -4.75 12.35 -9.81
N ASN A 14 -3.62 12.99 -9.49
CA ASN A 14 -2.46 13.03 -10.39
C ASN A 14 -1.85 11.63 -10.57
N VAL A 15 -1.65 10.87 -9.49
CA VAL A 15 -1.16 9.48 -9.55
C VAL A 15 -2.15 8.59 -10.32
N LEU A 16 -3.45 8.68 -10.06
CA LEU A 16 -4.48 7.92 -10.77
C LEU A 16 -4.44 8.16 -12.28
N MET A 17 -4.35 9.42 -12.70
CA MET A 17 -4.35 9.81 -14.11
C MET A 17 -3.02 9.52 -14.81
N ASN A 18 -1.91 10.00 -14.23
CA ASN A 18 -0.61 10.07 -14.89
C ASN A 18 0.27 8.84 -14.67
N ILE A 19 -0.01 8.03 -13.65
CA ILE A 19 0.75 6.82 -13.34
C ILE A 19 -0.11 5.57 -13.49
N MET A 20 -1.31 5.56 -12.93
CA MET A 20 -2.18 4.39 -12.93
C MET A 20 -2.99 4.25 -14.23
N GLY A 21 -3.14 5.32 -15.03
CA GLY A 21 -3.82 5.27 -16.32
C GLY A 21 -5.35 5.33 -16.26
N LYS A 22 -5.89 5.95 -15.21
CA LYS A 22 -7.31 6.29 -15.16
C LYS A 22 -7.66 7.25 -16.31
N LEU A 23 -8.83 7.06 -16.92
CA LEU A 23 -9.33 7.92 -17.99
C LEU A 23 -9.76 9.28 -17.45
N ALA A 24 -9.45 10.35 -18.19
CA ALA A 24 -9.79 11.72 -17.79
C ALA A 24 -11.32 11.89 -17.73
N GLU A 25 -12.03 11.35 -18.72
CA GLU A 25 -13.49 11.37 -18.78
C GLU A 25 -14.13 10.75 -17.52
N LYS A 26 -13.62 9.59 -17.08
CA LYS A 26 -14.12 8.90 -15.88
C LYS A 26 -13.90 9.74 -14.63
N LEU A 27 -12.75 10.38 -14.51
CA LEU A 27 -12.51 11.29 -13.40
C LEU A 27 -13.46 12.50 -13.44
N PHE A 28 -13.73 13.07 -14.61
CA PHE A 28 -14.65 14.21 -14.74
C PHE A 28 -16.10 13.84 -14.40
N GLN A 29 -16.57 12.66 -14.81
CA GLN A 29 -17.87 12.11 -14.41
C GLN A 29 -18.04 12.06 -12.89
N GLU A 30 -16.99 11.66 -12.16
CA GLU A 30 -16.99 11.64 -10.69
C GLU A 30 -16.98 13.05 -10.06
N PHE A 31 -16.49 14.07 -10.78
CA PHE A 31 -16.65 15.46 -10.36
C PHE A 31 -18.09 15.94 -10.54
N ASP A 32 -18.78 15.47 -11.57
CA ASP A 32 -20.20 15.76 -11.84
C ASP A 32 -21.16 14.93 -10.96
N GLY A 33 -20.63 14.00 -10.16
CA GLY A 33 -21.40 13.16 -9.24
C GLY A 33 -21.92 11.86 -9.83
N ASP A 34 -21.55 11.54 -11.08
CA ASP A 34 -21.85 10.25 -11.69
C ASP A 34 -20.78 9.21 -11.30
N LEU A 35 -21.13 8.39 -10.31
CA LEU A 35 -20.25 7.36 -9.76
C LEU A 35 -20.52 5.96 -10.36
N GLY A 36 -21.53 5.80 -11.22
CA GLY A 36 -21.90 4.51 -11.80
C GLY A 36 -22.22 3.40 -10.80
N LEU A 37 -22.75 3.75 -9.61
CA LEU A 37 -22.97 2.80 -8.52
C LEU A 37 -24.19 1.90 -8.78
N SER A 38 -24.05 0.62 -8.45
CA SER A 38 -25.19 -0.31 -8.40
C SER A 38 -26.03 -0.10 -7.12
N LYS A 39 -27.24 -0.67 -7.07
CA LYS A 39 -28.15 -0.57 -5.90
C LYS A 39 -27.54 -1.03 -4.58
N ASN A 40 -26.53 -1.90 -4.62
CA ASN A 40 -25.89 -2.48 -3.45
C ASN A 40 -24.57 -1.77 -3.08
N GLN A 41 -24.25 -0.65 -3.72
CA GLN A 41 -23.03 0.12 -3.47
C GLN A 41 -23.37 1.52 -2.95
N THR A 42 -22.80 1.87 -1.80
CA THR A 42 -22.93 3.22 -1.22
C THR A 42 -21.93 4.22 -1.81
N GLY A 43 -20.87 3.71 -2.45
CA GLY A 43 -19.77 4.53 -2.98
C GLY A 43 -18.84 5.07 -1.90
N ASP A 44 -17.87 5.86 -2.35
CA ASP A 44 -16.94 6.64 -1.53
C ASP A 44 -16.45 7.86 -2.34
N VAL A 45 -15.80 8.81 -1.69
CA VAL A 45 -15.28 10.02 -2.35
C VAL A 45 -14.14 9.71 -3.33
N LYS A 46 -14.06 10.48 -4.42
CA LYS A 46 -13.13 10.28 -5.55
C LYS A 46 -11.65 10.09 -5.16
N TYR A 47 -11.21 10.72 -4.07
CA TYR A 47 -9.83 10.65 -3.56
C TYR A 47 -9.58 9.45 -2.61
N HIS A 48 -10.53 8.52 -2.47
CA HIS A 48 -10.33 7.23 -1.80
C HIS A 48 -10.21 6.06 -2.78
N GLN A 49 -10.47 6.29 -4.05
CA GLN A 49 -10.54 5.22 -5.05
C GLN A 49 -9.17 4.56 -5.28
N GLY A 50 -9.14 3.24 -5.21
CA GLY A 50 -8.03 2.44 -5.70
C GLY A 50 -8.05 2.33 -7.23
N PHE A 51 -6.97 1.77 -7.78
CA PHE A 51 -6.87 1.49 -9.21
C PHE A 51 -5.86 0.38 -9.43
N SER A 52 -5.99 -0.33 -10.55
CA SER A 52 -5.04 -1.36 -10.92
C SER A 52 -4.77 -1.31 -12.41
N SER A 53 -3.50 -1.42 -12.80
CA SER A 53 -3.08 -1.38 -14.20
C SER A 53 -1.73 -2.05 -14.37
N ASP A 54 -1.39 -2.38 -15.61
CA ASP A 54 -0.07 -2.86 -15.97
C ASP A 54 0.69 -1.78 -16.72
N ILE A 55 1.94 -1.57 -16.35
CA ILE A 55 2.83 -0.63 -17.02
C ILE A 55 3.97 -1.36 -17.72
N LYS A 56 4.35 -0.86 -18.89
CA LYS A 56 5.53 -1.32 -19.62
C LYS A 56 6.77 -0.69 -18.99
N THR A 57 7.77 -1.52 -18.70
CA THR A 57 9.13 -1.08 -18.39
C THR A 57 10.10 -1.56 -19.45
N SER A 58 11.37 -1.13 -19.37
CA SER A 58 12.41 -1.53 -20.32
C SER A 58 12.67 -3.04 -20.38
N ARG A 59 12.29 -3.80 -19.34
CA ARG A 59 12.51 -5.26 -19.28
C ARG A 59 11.22 -6.07 -19.23
N ASN A 60 10.29 -5.70 -18.35
CA ASN A 60 9.09 -6.49 -18.09
C ASN A 60 7.89 -5.59 -17.81
N ASN A 61 6.67 -6.10 -18.01
CA ASN A 61 5.49 -5.43 -17.49
C ASN A 61 5.46 -5.53 -15.96
N ILE A 62 5.03 -4.45 -15.29
CA ILE A 62 4.85 -4.40 -13.85
C ILE A 62 3.39 -4.09 -13.56
N HIS A 63 2.79 -4.87 -12.66
CA HIS A 63 1.47 -4.58 -12.16
C HIS A 63 1.51 -3.52 -11.06
N LEU A 64 0.73 -2.47 -11.21
CA LEU A 64 0.48 -1.46 -10.19
C LEU A 64 -0.88 -1.73 -9.53
N ALA A 65 -0.90 -1.74 -8.20
CA ALA A 65 -2.13 -1.83 -7.41
C ALA A 65 -2.14 -0.71 -6.38
N LEU A 66 -2.93 0.34 -6.64
CA LEU A 66 -3.21 1.39 -5.68
C LEU A 66 -4.45 1.00 -4.86
N MET A 67 -4.30 0.91 -3.54
CA MET A 67 -5.42 0.51 -2.69
C MET A 67 -6.40 1.62 -2.40
N PHE A 68 -7.64 1.22 -2.18
CA PHE A 68 -8.64 2.05 -1.53
C PHE A 68 -8.23 2.37 -0.09
N ASN A 69 -8.60 3.55 0.39
CA ASN A 69 -8.37 3.94 1.78
C ASN A 69 -9.43 4.93 2.26
N PRO A 70 -9.80 4.92 3.55
CA PRO A 70 -10.63 5.96 4.12
C PRO A 70 -9.84 7.27 4.33
N SER A 71 -10.53 8.31 4.79
CA SER A 71 -9.91 9.61 5.15
C SER A 71 -8.94 9.52 6.33
N HIS A 72 -9.05 8.47 7.15
CA HIS A 72 -8.19 8.24 8.31
C HIS A 72 -6.76 7.97 7.81
N LEU A 73 -5.93 9.01 7.89
CA LEU A 73 -4.57 9.00 7.36
C LEU A 73 -3.75 7.87 7.98
N GLU A 74 -2.82 7.32 7.22
CA GLU A 74 -1.90 6.24 7.63
C GLU A 74 -2.56 4.88 7.91
N LEU A 75 -3.89 4.80 8.07
CA LEU A 75 -4.62 3.56 8.36
C LEU A 75 -4.45 2.49 7.27
N VAL A 76 -4.24 2.92 6.03
CA VAL A 76 -4.01 2.01 4.88
C VAL A 76 -2.64 1.33 4.94
N ASN A 77 -1.65 1.89 5.65
CA ASN A 77 -0.28 1.40 5.63
C ASN A 77 -0.15 -0.09 5.98
N PRO A 78 -0.62 -0.58 7.13
CA PRO A 78 -0.54 -2.01 7.45
C PRO A 78 -1.41 -2.88 6.53
N VAL A 79 -2.46 -2.32 5.92
CA VAL A 79 -3.28 -3.03 4.92
C VAL A 79 -2.47 -3.30 3.66
N ILE A 80 -1.67 -2.33 3.18
CA ILE A 80 -0.74 -2.55 2.06
C ILE A 80 0.30 -3.60 2.41
N GLU A 81 0.88 -3.53 3.61
CA GLU A 81 1.89 -4.51 4.05
C GLU A 81 1.30 -5.93 4.04
N GLY A 82 0.09 -6.11 4.58
CA GLY A 82 -0.63 -7.39 4.53
C GLY A 82 -0.90 -7.86 3.11
N TYR A 83 -1.32 -6.96 2.22
CA TYR A 83 -1.56 -7.28 0.81
C TYR A 83 -0.28 -7.66 0.06
N ALA A 84 0.80 -6.91 0.25
CA ALA A 84 2.11 -7.22 -0.31
C ALA A 84 2.61 -8.57 0.21
N ARG A 85 2.48 -8.82 1.51
CA ARG A 85 2.84 -10.09 2.14
C ARG A 85 2.08 -11.27 1.54
N TYR A 86 0.76 -11.15 1.37
CA TYR A 86 -0.06 -12.16 0.71
C TYR A 86 0.47 -12.50 -0.69
N HIS A 87 0.76 -11.47 -1.49
CA HIS A 87 1.28 -11.69 -2.84
C HIS A 87 2.69 -12.28 -2.84
N GLN A 88 3.54 -11.94 -1.87
CA GLN A 88 4.86 -12.56 -1.72
C GLN A 88 4.73 -14.06 -1.45
N GLU A 89 3.88 -14.44 -0.50
CA GLU A 89 3.64 -15.85 -0.16
C GLU A 89 3.06 -16.62 -1.36
N LYS A 90 2.09 -16.04 -2.07
CA LYS A 90 1.45 -16.69 -3.23
C LYS A 90 2.41 -17.02 -4.37
N ILE A 91 3.47 -16.24 -4.57
CA ILE A 91 4.44 -16.47 -5.66
C ILE A 91 5.81 -16.98 -5.17
N GLY A 92 5.93 -17.32 -3.89
CA GLY A 92 7.20 -17.73 -3.26
C GLY A 92 8.28 -16.65 -3.34
N ASP A 93 7.94 -15.38 -3.14
CA ASP A 93 8.88 -14.26 -3.09
C ASP A 93 9.49 -14.08 -1.70
N GLU A 94 10.18 -15.11 -1.20
CA GLU A 94 10.76 -15.12 0.15
C GLU A 94 11.77 -13.98 0.38
N GLU A 95 12.47 -13.57 -0.68
CA GLU A 95 13.45 -12.48 -0.67
C GLU A 95 12.83 -11.10 -0.95
N GLY A 96 11.52 -11.01 -1.19
CA GLY A 96 10.82 -9.76 -1.50
C GLY A 96 11.40 -9.02 -2.70
N GLN A 97 11.84 -9.72 -3.75
CA GLN A 97 12.44 -9.12 -4.95
C GLN A 97 11.41 -8.82 -6.05
N LYS A 98 10.20 -9.38 -5.94
CA LYS A 98 9.18 -9.37 -7.01
C LYS A 98 7.97 -8.52 -6.66
N ILE A 99 7.62 -8.42 -5.36
CA ILE A 99 6.55 -7.60 -4.82
C ILE A 99 7.14 -6.46 -3.98
N LEU A 100 6.81 -5.22 -4.35
CA LEU A 100 7.34 -4.02 -3.72
C LEU A 100 6.18 -3.19 -3.11
N PRO A 101 6.08 -3.09 -1.78
CA PRO A 101 5.24 -2.08 -1.15
C PRO A 101 5.86 -0.68 -1.29
N VAL A 102 5.01 0.29 -1.60
CA VAL A 102 5.34 1.72 -1.62
C VAL A 102 4.25 2.48 -0.86
N LEU A 103 4.65 3.23 0.16
CA LEU A 103 3.74 4.01 0.99
C LEU A 103 4.02 5.51 0.83
N ILE A 104 2.97 6.28 0.56
CA ILE A 104 3.04 7.72 0.32
C ILE A 104 2.29 8.47 1.41
N HIS A 105 3.02 9.30 2.13
CA HIS A 105 2.59 9.91 3.37
C HIS A 105 2.51 11.43 3.25
N GLY A 106 1.75 12.07 4.14
CA GLY A 106 1.89 13.51 4.41
C GLY A 106 2.78 13.72 5.65
N ASP A 107 3.57 14.79 5.68
CA ASP A 107 4.56 15.02 6.76
C ASP A 107 3.93 15.08 8.15
N ALA A 108 2.79 15.77 8.32
CA ALA A 108 2.11 15.88 9.61
C ALA A 108 1.51 14.55 10.07
N ALA A 109 0.93 13.77 9.16
CA ALA A 109 0.32 12.49 9.49
C ALA A 109 1.39 11.43 9.80
N PHE A 110 2.49 11.43 9.05
CA PHE A 110 3.60 10.51 9.24
C PHE A 110 4.23 10.63 10.63
N SER A 111 4.41 11.85 11.13
CA SER A 111 4.95 12.08 12.47
C SER A 111 3.91 11.99 13.60
N GLY A 112 2.61 12.06 13.27
CA GLY A 112 1.54 12.22 14.27
C GLY A 112 0.68 10.98 14.52
N GLN A 113 0.61 10.03 13.58
CA GLN A 113 -0.25 8.85 13.71
C GLN A 113 0.52 7.64 14.26
N GLY A 114 0.09 7.12 15.41
CA GLY A 114 0.74 5.98 16.07
C GLY A 114 0.81 4.71 15.21
N ILE A 115 -0.13 4.53 14.27
CA ILE A 115 -0.12 3.37 13.36
C ILE A 115 1.10 3.33 12.43
N VAL A 116 1.76 4.47 12.18
CA VAL A 116 3.04 4.53 11.44
C VAL A 116 4.12 3.81 12.25
N MET A 117 4.24 4.14 13.54
CA MET A 117 5.19 3.51 14.47
C MET A 117 4.92 2.00 14.58
N GLU A 118 3.66 1.60 14.72
CA GLU A 118 3.26 0.19 14.79
C GLU A 118 3.64 -0.57 13.52
N THR A 119 3.40 0.03 12.34
CA THR A 119 3.74 -0.57 11.04
C THR A 119 5.25 -0.72 10.87
N LEU A 120 6.03 0.32 11.20
CA LEU A 120 7.49 0.27 11.17
C LEU A 120 8.03 -0.83 12.09
N ASN A 121 7.49 -0.97 13.30
CA ASN A 121 7.89 -2.03 14.24
C ASN A 121 7.67 -3.46 13.68
N MET A 122 6.68 -3.63 12.80
CA MET A 122 6.42 -4.91 12.13
C MET A 122 7.33 -5.17 10.91
N SER A 123 8.03 -4.16 10.37
CA SER A 123 8.79 -4.24 9.11
C SER A 123 9.78 -5.41 9.03
N GLN A 124 10.36 -5.83 10.15
CA GLN A 124 11.32 -6.95 10.25
C GLN A 124 10.78 -8.16 11.01
N SER A 125 9.56 -8.08 11.55
CA SER A 125 8.94 -9.19 12.29
C SER A 125 8.62 -10.36 11.34
N ARG A 126 9.06 -11.57 11.66
CA ARG A 126 9.01 -12.75 10.75
C ARG A 126 7.64 -13.00 10.11
N GLY A 127 6.56 -12.75 10.86
CA GLY A 127 5.18 -13.01 10.42
C GLY A 127 4.60 -11.91 9.54
N TYR A 128 5.24 -10.73 9.48
CA TYR A 128 4.69 -9.51 8.87
C TYR A 128 5.63 -8.87 7.85
N THR A 129 6.93 -9.16 7.91
CA THR A 129 7.92 -8.53 7.04
C THR A 129 7.60 -8.73 5.56
N THR A 130 7.64 -7.62 4.84
CA THR A 130 7.57 -7.53 3.38
C THR A 130 8.93 -7.29 2.74
N LYS A 131 10.00 -7.50 3.53
CA LYS A 131 11.41 -7.30 3.14
C LYS A 131 11.73 -5.86 2.75
N GLY A 132 11.18 -4.93 3.53
CA GLY A 132 11.42 -3.50 3.40
C GLY A 132 10.40 -2.79 2.51
N THR A 133 10.03 -1.58 2.92
CA THR A 133 9.10 -0.70 2.21
C THR A 133 9.77 0.60 1.77
N ILE A 134 9.41 1.12 0.59
CA ILE A 134 9.83 2.47 0.18
C ILE A 134 8.76 3.45 0.66
N HIS A 135 9.16 4.36 1.53
CA HIS A 135 8.30 5.42 2.04
C HIS A 135 8.62 6.73 1.31
N ILE A 136 7.59 7.39 0.79
CA ILE A 136 7.70 8.71 0.17
C ILE A 136 6.89 9.68 1.01
N ILE A 137 7.56 10.65 1.64
CA ILE A 137 6.88 11.69 2.41
C ILE A 137 6.70 12.90 1.51
N ILE A 138 5.45 13.27 1.23
CA ILE A 138 5.13 14.55 0.57
C ILE A 138 5.21 15.64 1.64
N ASN A 139 6.43 16.09 1.92
CA ASN A 139 6.70 17.08 2.95
C ASN A 139 6.51 18.49 2.40
N ASN A 140 5.25 18.90 2.37
CA ASN A 140 4.85 20.25 1.96
C ASN A 140 4.96 21.28 3.10
N GLN A 141 5.50 20.87 4.26
CA GLN A 141 5.79 21.69 5.44
C GLN A 141 4.54 22.21 6.17
N ILE A 142 3.36 21.64 5.91
CA ILE A 142 2.10 22.10 6.52
C ILE A 142 1.00 21.02 6.58
N GLY A 143 0.57 20.68 7.80
CA GLY A 143 -0.61 19.86 8.07
C GLY A 143 -1.86 20.73 8.27
N PHE A 144 -2.76 20.78 7.28
CA PHE A 144 -3.93 21.69 7.28
C PHE A 144 -3.48 23.17 7.44
N THR A 145 -3.60 23.75 8.63
CA THR A 145 -3.14 25.10 9.04
C THR A 145 -1.98 25.05 10.06
N THR A 146 -1.46 23.87 10.38
CA THR A 146 -0.36 23.67 11.33
C THR A 146 0.95 23.54 10.57
N SER A 147 1.78 24.57 10.63
CA SER A 147 3.10 24.64 9.95
C SER A 147 4.27 24.81 10.93
N LYS A 148 4.00 25.25 12.15
CA LYS A 148 5.01 25.42 13.18
C LYS A 148 5.48 24.05 13.65
N GLN A 149 6.79 23.82 13.59
CA GLN A 149 7.40 22.54 13.93
C GLN A 149 6.97 22.04 15.32
N TYR A 150 7.05 22.91 16.33
CA TYR A 150 6.73 22.58 17.72
C TYR A 150 5.24 22.31 18.00
N ASP A 151 4.34 22.67 17.07
CA ASP A 151 2.92 22.31 17.14
C ASP A 151 2.66 20.97 16.42
N ALA A 152 3.47 20.63 15.41
CA ALA A 152 3.28 19.45 14.57
C ALA A 152 4.04 18.20 15.05
N ARG A 153 5.20 18.38 15.72
CA ARG A 153 6.10 17.30 16.14
C ARG A 153 7.13 17.78 17.19
N SER A 154 7.79 16.83 17.85
CA SER A 154 8.79 17.09 18.89
C SER A 154 10.25 16.92 18.43
N THR A 155 10.47 16.82 17.12
CA THR A 155 11.76 16.57 16.48
C THR A 155 11.96 17.47 15.27
N ASP A 156 13.17 17.49 14.69
CA ASP A 156 13.49 18.36 13.54
C ASP A 156 12.85 17.88 12.25
N TYR A 157 12.91 16.57 11.99
CA TYR A 157 12.35 15.99 10.77
C TYR A 157 11.06 15.24 11.04
N CYS A 158 10.10 15.36 10.12
CA CYS A 158 8.88 14.54 10.14
C CYS A 158 9.19 13.04 10.06
N THR A 159 10.35 12.69 9.52
CA THR A 159 10.82 11.32 9.34
C THR A 159 11.46 10.70 10.56
N ASP A 160 11.66 11.43 11.66
CA ASP A 160 12.43 10.92 12.81
C ASP A 160 11.81 9.69 13.48
N VAL A 161 10.52 9.44 13.29
CA VAL A 161 9.86 8.20 13.71
C VAL A 161 10.56 6.94 13.16
N VAL A 162 11.17 7.02 11.97
CA VAL A 162 11.83 5.84 11.34
C VAL A 162 13.17 5.47 11.96
N LYS A 163 13.74 6.35 12.79
CA LYS A 163 14.96 6.06 13.55
C LYS A 163 14.75 4.86 14.48
N MET A 164 13.51 4.58 14.90
CA MET A 164 13.19 3.41 15.73
C MET A 164 13.56 2.06 15.10
N VAL A 165 13.64 1.99 13.76
CA VAL A 165 14.02 0.79 13.00
C VAL A 165 15.37 0.92 12.29
N ASN A 166 16.10 2.00 12.52
CA ASN A 166 17.37 2.32 11.85
C ASN A 166 17.25 2.30 10.30
N ALA A 167 16.13 2.80 9.77
CA ALA A 167 15.96 2.98 8.32
C ALA A 167 16.66 4.28 7.87
N PRO A 168 17.35 4.28 6.71
CA PRO A 168 17.93 5.50 6.15
C PRO A 168 16.83 6.44 5.66
N VAL A 169 17.14 7.73 5.74
CA VAL A 169 16.30 8.81 5.22
C VAL A 169 17.11 9.64 4.23
N PHE A 170 16.55 9.84 3.05
CA PHE A 170 17.07 10.77 2.05
C PHE A 170 16.19 12.02 2.03
N HIS A 171 16.71 13.13 2.54
CA HIS A 171 16.07 14.44 2.42
C HIS A 171 16.45 15.06 1.08
N VAL A 172 15.45 15.40 0.27
CA VAL A 172 15.67 15.85 -1.10
C VAL A 172 14.74 17.01 -1.44
N ASN A 173 15.30 18.03 -2.10
CA ASN A 173 14.53 19.16 -2.60
C ASN A 173 13.67 18.72 -3.78
N ALA A 174 12.35 18.77 -3.63
CA ALA A 174 11.41 18.39 -4.68
C ALA A 174 11.43 19.33 -5.90
N GLU A 175 12.05 20.51 -5.78
CA GLU A 175 12.28 21.41 -6.90
C GLU A 175 13.45 20.99 -7.80
N ASP A 176 14.17 19.90 -7.48
CA ASP A 176 15.22 19.26 -8.30
C ASP A 176 14.77 17.86 -8.79
N PRO A 177 14.13 17.77 -9.97
CA PRO A 177 13.61 16.50 -10.49
C PRO A 177 14.68 15.45 -10.80
N GLU A 178 15.90 15.88 -11.13
CA GLU A 178 17.01 14.96 -11.44
C GLU A 178 17.52 14.31 -10.15
N MET A 179 17.69 15.09 -9.08
CA MET A 179 18.04 14.55 -7.76
C MET A 179 16.93 13.66 -7.21
N MET A 180 15.66 14.02 -7.39
CA MET A 180 14.53 13.17 -7.03
C MET A 180 14.60 11.80 -7.71
N ARG A 181 14.91 11.77 -9.01
CA ARG A 181 15.12 10.52 -9.75
C ARG A 181 16.29 9.73 -9.18
N PHE A 182 17.44 10.38 -8.97
CA PHE A 182 18.64 9.72 -8.43
C PHE A 182 18.38 9.07 -7.06
N ILE A 183 17.78 9.82 -6.13
CA ILE A 183 17.44 9.34 -4.79
C ILE A 183 16.41 8.22 -4.85
N THR A 184 15.44 8.27 -5.78
CA THR A 184 14.47 7.18 -5.96
C THR A 184 15.17 5.88 -6.40
N CYS A 185 16.13 5.96 -7.33
CA CYS A 185 16.94 4.81 -7.73
C CYS A 185 17.77 4.28 -6.55
N LEU A 186 18.44 5.17 -5.81
CA LEU A 186 19.26 4.78 -4.65
C LEU A 186 18.43 4.13 -3.53
N ALA A 187 17.24 4.66 -3.25
CA ALA A 187 16.33 4.08 -2.26
C ALA A 187 15.87 2.69 -2.70
N LEU A 188 15.51 2.52 -3.97
CA LEU A 188 15.17 1.20 -4.50
C LEU A 188 16.35 0.23 -4.37
N ASP A 189 17.56 0.62 -4.76
CA ASP A 189 18.75 -0.22 -4.64
C ASP A 189 19.05 -0.60 -3.18
N TYR A 190 18.92 0.35 -2.23
CA TYR A 190 19.05 0.08 -0.81
C TYR A 190 18.02 -0.96 -0.36
N ARG A 191 16.73 -0.75 -0.67
CA ARG A 191 15.66 -1.67 -0.28
C ARG A 191 15.88 -3.06 -0.89
N MET A 192 16.28 -3.13 -2.16
CA MET A 192 16.52 -4.39 -2.86
C MET A 192 17.73 -5.15 -2.33
N ARG A 193 18.77 -4.44 -1.88
CA ARG A 193 19.98 -5.02 -1.29
C ARG A 193 19.82 -5.42 0.17
N TYR A 194 19.25 -4.54 1.00
CA TYR A 194 19.27 -4.69 2.46
C TYR A 194 17.95 -5.18 3.06
N LYS A 195 16.87 -5.22 2.29
CA LYS A 195 15.57 -5.76 2.73
C LYS A 195 14.97 -5.04 3.93
N LYS A 196 15.23 -3.74 3.98
CA LYS A 196 14.81 -2.83 5.04
C LYS A 196 14.08 -1.63 4.46
N ASP A 197 13.26 -1.01 5.29
CA ASP A 197 12.57 0.22 4.97
C ASP A 197 13.57 1.32 4.63
N VAL A 198 13.15 2.22 3.74
CA VAL A 198 13.90 3.40 3.32
C VAL A 198 12.94 4.53 3.06
N VAL A 199 13.33 5.74 3.46
CA VAL A 199 12.46 6.92 3.39
C VAL A 199 13.05 7.95 2.45
N ILE A 200 12.21 8.50 1.59
CA ILE A 200 12.46 9.68 0.78
C ILE A 200 11.62 10.81 1.37
N ASP A 201 12.26 11.77 2.03
CA ASP A 201 11.64 13.01 2.48
C ASP A 201 11.68 14.03 1.34
N MET A 202 10.58 14.10 0.59
CA MET A 202 10.43 15.00 -0.55
C MET A 202 9.98 16.37 -0.05
N ILE A 203 10.95 17.25 0.20
CA ILE A 203 10.74 18.60 0.72
C ILE A 203 10.19 19.48 -0.41
N CYS A 204 8.92 19.83 -0.30
CA CYS A 204 8.17 20.60 -1.29
C CYS A 204 7.34 21.70 -0.62
N TYR A 205 6.33 22.22 -1.32
CA TYR A 205 5.37 23.18 -0.80
C TYR A 205 3.96 22.86 -1.31
N ARG A 206 2.93 23.40 -0.64
CA ARG A 206 1.54 23.29 -1.07
C ARG A 206 1.11 24.59 -1.78
N ARG A 207 0.86 24.53 -3.09
CA ARG A 207 0.56 25.72 -3.92
C ARG A 207 -0.73 26.45 -3.49
N HIS A 208 -1.75 25.69 -3.13
CA HIS A 208 -3.07 26.19 -2.70
C HIS A 208 -3.30 25.91 -1.21
N GLY A 209 -4.51 26.19 -0.71
CA GLY A 209 -4.96 25.80 0.63
C GLY A 209 -4.94 24.29 0.87
N HIS A 210 -5.47 23.85 2.02
CA HIS A 210 -5.51 22.40 2.32
C HIS A 210 -6.35 21.67 1.28
N ASN A 211 -7.54 22.20 1.02
CA ASN A 211 -8.29 22.04 -0.22
C ASN A 211 -8.18 23.33 -1.08
N GLU A 212 -8.62 23.25 -2.33
CA GLU A 212 -8.51 24.35 -3.30
C GLU A 212 -9.42 25.56 -3.00
N ALA A 213 -10.42 25.42 -2.13
CA ALA A 213 -11.35 26.48 -1.73
C ALA A 213 -10.92 27.22 -0.44
N ASP A 214 -9.94 26.69 0.31
CA ASP A 214 -9.43 27.32 1.53
C ASP A 214 -8.45 28.47 1.22
N GLU A 215 -8.52 29.57 1.98
CA GLU A 215 -7.50 30.65 1.95
C GLU A 215 -6.43 30.41 3.03
N PRO A 216 -5.22 29.96 2.65
CA PRO A 216 -4.20 29.60 3.63
C PRO A 216 -3.46 30.81 4.22
N ALA A 217 -3.51 31.99 3.58
CA ALA A 217 -2.85 33.18 4.12
C ALA A 217 -3.46 33.66 5.45
N VAL A 218 -4.66 33.17 5.81
CA VAL A 218 -5.29 33.42 7.12
C VAL A 218 -4.40 32.94 8.27
N THR A 219 -3.65 31.84 8.09
CA THR A 219 -2.80 31.26 9.14
C THR A 219 -1.33 31.19 8.76
N GLN A 220 -0.98 31.18 7.46
CA GLN A 220 0.39 31.13 6.94
C GLN A 220 0.70 32.25 5.92
N PRO A 221 0.53 33.53 6.27
CA PRO A 221 0.68 34.64 5.31
C PRO A 221 2.08 34.71 4.68
N MET A 222 3.14 34.65 5.49
CA MET A 222 4.53 34.77 5.01
C MET A 222 4.94 33.59 4.11
N MET A 223 4.54 32.37 4.47
CA MET A 223 4.81 31.18 3.67
C MET A 223 4.15 31.29 2.30
N TYR A 224 2.87 31.70 2.25
CA TYR A 224 2.14 31.82 1.00
C TYR A 224 2.53 33.03 0.17
N GLU A 225 3.01 34.12 0.79
CA GLU A 225 3.66 35.21 0.07
C GLU A 225 4.90 34.71 -0.70
N ALA A 226 5.75 33.91 -0.06
CA ALA A 226 6.92 33.30 -0.69
C ALA A 226 6.52 32.32 -1.81
N ILE A 227 5.53 31.46 -1.57
CA ILE A 227 5.04 30.51 -2.58
C ILE A 227 4.47 31.23 -3.80
N ARG A 228 3.66 32.28 -3.62
CA ARG A 228 3.05 33.04 -4.72
C ARG A 228 4.09 33.69 -5.65
N LYS A 229 5.25 34.09 -5.11
CA LYS A 229 6.37 34.66 -5.88
C LYS A 229 7.20 33.61 -6.63
N LYS A 230 7.08 32.32 -6.28
CA LYS A 230 7.85 31.23 -6.89
C LYS A 230 7.17 30.70 -8.17
N PRO A 231 7.91 30.58 -9.30
CA PRO A 231 7.44 29.79 -10.42
C PRO A 231 7.21 28.33 -10.00
N THR A 232 6.42 27.60 -10.77
CA THR A 232 6.16 26.18 -10.49
C THR A 232 7.40 25.32 -10.74
N THR A 233 7.51 24.17 -10.07
CA THR A 233 8.61 23.22 -10.29
C THR A 233 8.76 22.85 -11.77
N ARG A 234 7.64 22.61 -12.47
CA ARG A 234 7.64 22.36 -13.92
C ARG A 234 8.24 23.52 -14.71
N ALA A 235 7.84 24.77 -14.40
CA ALA A 235 8.35 25.95 -15.09
C ALA A 235 9.84 26.18 -14.83
N ASN A 236 10.29 26.01 -13.58
CA ASN A 236 11.70 26.13 -13.20
C ASN A 236 12.57 25.10 -13.94
N TYR A 237 12.14 23.83 -13.96
CA TYR A 237 12.90 22.78 -14.62
C TYR A 237 12.92 22.96 -16.15
N ALA A 238 11.79 23.35 -16.76
CA ALA A 238 11.74 23.68 -18.18
C ALA A 238 12.66 24.85 -18.55
N ALA A 239 12.70 25.91 -17.73
CA ALA A 239 13.60 27.04 -17.94
C ALA A 239 15.08 26.63 -17.84
N SER A 240 15.42 25.72 -16.90
CA SER A 240 16.76 25.15 -16.79
C SER A 240 17.14 24.40 -18.06
N LEU A 241 16.30 23.48 -18.54
CA LEU A 241 16.55 22.71 -19.76
C LEU A 241 16.65 23.60 -21.01
N LEU A 242 15.81 24.64 -21.10
CA LEU A 242 15.87 25.64 -22.17
C LEU A 242 17.20 26.40 -22.15
N SER A 243 17.66 26.84 -20.97
CA SER A 243 18.94 27.55 -20.83
C SER A 243 20.16 26.68 -21.18
N GLN A 244 20.03 25.36 -21.04
CA GLN A 244 21.04 24.37 -21.40
C GLN A 244 20.95 23.94 -22.88
N GLY A 245 19.92 24.40 -23.61
CA GLY A 245 19.69 24.02 -25.01
C GLY A 245 19.25 22.56 -25.19
N VAL A 246 18.72 21.91 -24.15
CA VAL A 246 18.23 20.53 -24.19
C VAL A 246 16.86 20.45 -24.88
N ILE A 247 16.04 21.47 -24.68
CA ILE A 247 14.74 21.65 -25.31
C ILE A 247 14.61 23.11 -25.79
N ASP A 248 13.72 23.36 -26.72
CA ASP A 248 13.33 24.71 -27.13
C ASP A 248 11.96 25.15 -26.56
N GLN A 249 11.62 26.42 -26.76
CA GLN A 249 10.36 26.99 -26.28
C GLN A 249 9.14 26.35 -26.97
N SER A 250 9.27 25.95 -28.23
CA SER A 250 8.18 25.33 -28.99
C SER A 250 7.85 23.93 -28.47
N GLU A 251 8.85 23.17 -28.04
CA GLU A 251 8.68 21.86 -27.39
C GLU A 251 7.94 22.00 -26.05
N ILE A 252 8.29 23.00 -25.24
CA ILE A 252 7.59 23.28 -23.96
C ILE A 252 6.11 23.56 -24.21
N ASP A 253 5.80 24.43 -25.17
CA ASP A 253 4.43 24.82 -25.48
C ASP A 253 3.65 23.66 -26.09
N ALA A 254 4.30 22.85 -26.93
CA ALA A 254 3.72 21.64 -27.50
C ALA A 254 3.33 20.62 -26.41
N MET A 255 4.21 20.32 -25.44
CA MET A 255 3.91 19.39 -24.34
C MET A 255 2.71 19.86 -23.49
N ILE A 256 2.61 21.17 -23.22
CA ILE A 256 1.49 21.74 -22.46
C ILE A 256 0.18 21.60 -23.24
N ASN A 257 0.21 21.94 -24.53
CA ASN A 257 -0.98 21.91 -25.38
C ASN A 257 -1.46 20.48 -25.62
N ASP A 258 -0.53 19.55 -25.89
CA ASP A 258 -0.84 18.13 -26.08
C ASP A 258 -1.49 17.54 -24.83
N TYR A 259 -0.89 17.73 -23.65
CA TYR A 259 -1.47 17.23 -22.40
C TYR A 259 -2.88 17.81 -22.14
N ARG A 260 -3.08 19.11 -22.38
CA ARG A 260 -4.40 19.74 -22.26
C ARG A 260 -5.41 19.16 -23.25
N GLN A 261 -4.98 18.89 -24.48
CA GLN A 261 -5.86 18.31 -25.50
C GLN A 261 -6.24 16.87 -25.13
N GLN A 262 -5.29 16.05 -24.68
CA GLN A 262 -5.57 14.69 -24.22
C GLN A 262 -6.59 14.66 -23.06
N LEU A 263 -6.48 15.61 -22.11
CA LEU A 263 -7.48 15.76 -21.05
C LEU A 263 -8.87 16.11 -21.61
N LYS A 264 -8.96 17.08 -22.54
CA LYS A 264 -10.23 17.47 -23.18
C LYS A 264 -10.87 16.32 -23.96
N ASP A 265 -10.05 15.50 -24.61
CA ASP A 265 -10.49 14.33 -25.36
C ASP A 265 -10.92 13.16 -24.44
N GLY A 266 -10.80 13.29 -23.12
CA GLY A 266 -11.16 12.23 -22.17
C GLY A 266 -10.17 11.06 -22.11
N LYS A 267 -9.02 11.18 -22.76
CA LYS A 267 -8.07 10.08 -23.00
C LYS A 267 -7.28 9.68 -21.75
N LYS A 268 -6.60 8.53 -21.86
CA LYS A 268 -5.58 8.07 -20.94
C LYS A 268 -4.28 8.85 -21.19
N VAL A 269 -3.78 9.53 -20.16
CA VAL A 269 -2.57 10.38 -20.27
C VAL A 269 -1.30 9.72 -19.75
N ALA A 270 -1.41 8.59 -19.03
CA ALA A 270 -0.26 7.80 -18.61
C ALA A 270 0.42 7.14 -19.82
N TYR A 271 1.72 7.36 -19.98
CA TYR A 271 2.45 7.11 -21.23
C TYR A 271 2.80 5.63 -21.50
N ASN A 272 2.76 4.75 -20.50
CA ASN A 272 3.28 3.39 -20.61
C ASN A 272 2.28 2.32 -20.13
N ILE A 273 0.99 2.62 -20.11
CA ILE A 273 -0.03 1.65 -19.73
C ILE A 273 -0.14 0.57 -20.81
N VAL A 274 -0.18 -0.68 -20.37
CA VAL A 274 -0.39 -1.85 -21.20
C VAL A 274 -1.83 -2.30 -21.00
N GLU A 275 -2.55 -2.51 -22.10
CA GLU A 275 -3.86 -3.13 -22.03
C GLU A 275 -3.71 -4.58 -21.55
N PRO A 276 -4.58 -5.08 -20.66
CA PRO A 276 -4.43 -6.43 -20.14
C PRO A 276 -4.53 -7.45 -21.28
N GLU A 277 -3.46 -8.19 -21.54
CA GLU A 277 -3.42 -9.18 -22.64
C GLU A 277 -4.15 -10.48 -22.27
N ASP A 278 -4.37 -10.79 -20.99
CA ASP A 278 -5.13 -11.95 -20.51
C ASP A 278 -5.49 -11.84 -19.00
N ARG A 279 -6.48 -12.63 -18.54
CA ARG A 279 -6.79 -12.79 -17.11
C ARG A 279 -5.60 -13.37 -16.35
N ARG A 280 -5.23 -12.79 -15.22
CA ARG A 280 -4.04 -13.21 -14.49
C ARG A 280 -4.36 -14.36 -13.54
N ALA A 281 -3.51 -15.38 -13.56
CA ALA A 281 -3.68 -16.62 -12.78
C ALA A 281 -3.74 -16.44 -11.24
N TRP A 282 -3.46 -15.26 -10.72
CA TRP A 282 -3.45 -14.93 -9.29
C TRP A 282 -4.57 -13.98 -8.85
N GLU A 283 -5.51 -13.66 -9.75
CA GLU A 283 -6.72 -12.94 -9.40
C GLU A 283 -7.75 -13.95 -8.89
N VAL A 284 -8.05 -13.90 -7.60
CA VAL A 284 -9.29 -14.50 -7.08
C VAL A 284 -10.42 -13.71 -7.69
N LEU A 285 -11.27 -14.37 -8.47
CA LEU A 285 -12.46 -13.78 -9.06
C LEU A 285 -13.51 -13.64 -7.95
N TRP A 286 -13.43 -12.55 -7.20
CA TRP A 286 -14.42 -12.24 -6.16
C TRP A 286 -15.82 -12.10 -6.74
N GLU A 287 -15.92 -11.78 -8.03
CA GLU A 287 -17.17 -11.69 -8.79
C GLU A 287 -17.97 -13.00 -8.74
N ASP A 288 -17.29 -14.15 -8.72
CA ASP A 288 -17.92 -15.46 -8.62
C ASP A 288 -18.69 -15.63 -7.29
N TYR A 289 -18.35 -14.84 -6.27
CA TYR A 289 -18.94 -14.90 -4.94
C TYR A 289 -19.96 -13.79 -4.65
N PHE A 290 -20.08 -12.75 -5.49
CA PHE A 290 -20.94 -11.59 -5.20
C PHE A 290 -22.43 -11.93 -5.07
N ASN A 291 -22.88 -13.03 -5.69
CA ASN A 291 -24.25 -13.51 -5.59
C ASN A 291 -24.46 -14.57 -4.50
N SER A 292 -23.43 -14.86 -3.70
CA SER A 292 -23.52 -15.84 -2.61
C SER A 292 -24.28 -15.25 -1.42
N SER A 293 -25.17 -16.05 -0.83
CA SER A 293 -25.85 -15.71 0.42
C SER A 293 -25.13 -16.33 1.62
N TRP A 294 -25.13 -15.63 2.75
CA TRP A 294 -24.67 -16.18 4.02
C TRP A 294 -25.55 -17.36 4.52
N LEU A 295 -26.74 -17.54 3.92
CA LEU A 295 -27.63 -18.69 4.13
C LEU A 295 -27.36 -19.85 3.16
N ALA A 296 -26.38 -19.73 2.27
CA ALA A 296 -26.08 -20.79 1.32
C ALA A 296 -25.71 -22.08 2.09
N PRO A 297 -26.29 -23.24 1.70
CA PRO A 297 -25.95 -24.50 2.32
C PRO A 297 -24.47 -24.83 2.05
N TYR A 298 -23.77 -25.36 3.06
CA TYR A 298 -22.40 -25.82 2.93
C TYR A 298 -22.21 -27.15 3.68
N GLU A 299 -21.33 -27.99 3.17
CA GLU A 299 -20.96 -29.26 3.82
C GLU A 299 -19.70 -29.04 4.66
N SER A 300 -19.79 -29.35 5.94
CA SER A 300 -18.68 -29.18 6.90
C SER A 300 -18.49 -30.39 7.81
N ALA A 301 -19.34 -31.41 7.71
CA ALA A 301 -19.23 -32.57 8.58
C ALA A 301 -17.97 -33.38 8.22
N ILE A 302 -17.25 -33.79 9.26
CA ILE A 302 -16.13 -34.72 9.13
C ILE A 302 -16.45 -36.01 9.90
N THR A 303 -16.10 -37.15 9.31
CA THR A 303 -16.38 -38.45 9.94
C THR A 303 -15.47 -38.69 11.14
N HIS A 304 -15.91 -39.54 12.07
CA HIS A 304 -15.06 -39.94 13.21
C HIS A 304 -13.73 -40.58 12.75
N LYS A 305 -13.76 -41.35 11.65
CA LYS A 305 -12.55 -41.91 11.03
C LYS A 305 -11.59 -40.82 10.57
N HIS A 306 -12.11 -39.74 10.00
CA HIS A 306 -11.34 -38.57 9.57
C HIS A 306 -10.74 -37.82 10.78
N ILE A 307 -11.52 -37.61 11.84
CA ILE A 307 -11.04 -37.02 13.10
C ILE A 307 -9.83 -37.80 13.64
N LYS A 308 -9.92 -39.14 13.72
CA LYS A 308 -8.81 -39.99 14.18
C LYS A 308 -7.57 -39.85 13.30
N LYS A 309 -7.75 -39.79 11.97
CA LYS A 309 -6.66 -39.60 11.01
C LYS A 309 -5.95 -38.25 11.20
N LEU A 310 -6.72 -37.16 11.34
CA LEU A 310 -6.17 -35.81 11.56
C LEU A 310 -5.46 -35.72 12.91
N ASN A 311 -6.10 -36.20 13.99
CA ASN A 311 -5.50 -36.20 15.32
C ASN A 311 -4.19 -36.99 15.37
N LYS A 312 -4.10 -38.14 14.68
CA LYS A 312 -2.84 -38.90 14.60
C LYS A 312 -1.69 -38.06 14.01
N LYS A 313 -1.96 -37.23 12.99
CA LYS A 313 -0.97 -36.30 12.43
C LYS A 313 -0.64 -35.17 13.41
N LEU A 314 -1.65 -34.59 14.05
CA LEU A 314 -1.48 -33.49 15.02
C LEU A 314 -0.70 -33.90 16.28
N GLN A 315 -0.71 -35.18 16.64
CA GLN A 315 0.05 -35.72 17.77
C GLN A 315 1.47 -36.16 17.42
N ALA A 316 1.86 -36.10 16.14
CA ALA A 316 3.21 -36.47 15.73
C ALA A 316 4.21 -35.42 16.26
N VAL A 317 5.16 -35.88 17.09
CA VAL A 317 6.23 -35.06 17.66
C VAL A 317 7.56 -35.59 17.13
N PRO A 318 8.50 -34.73 16.68
CA PRO A 318 9.80 -35.18 16.19
C PRO A 318 10.58 -35.97 17.24
N ASN A 319 11.37 -36.96 16.79
CA ASN A 319 12.26 -37.72 17.66
C ASN A 319 13.22 -36.77 18.39
N GLY A 320 13.35 -36.95 19.72
CA GLY A 320 14.20 -36.11 20.56
C GLY A 320 13.58 -34.78 21.01
N PHE A 321 12.35 -34.44 20.58
CA PHE A 321 11.67 -33.23 21.06
C PHE A 321 10.95 -33.50 22.39
N GLU A 322 11.46 -32.92 23.47
CA GLU A 322 10.87 -33.09 24.79
C GLU A 322 9.71 -32.11 25.04
N LEU A 323 8.51 -32.66 25.19
CA LEU A 323 7.34 -31.88 25.58
C LEU A 323 7.30 -31.59 27.09
N HIS A 324 6.91 -30.37 27.44
CA HIS A 324 6.53 -30.01 28.80
C HIS A 324 5.38 -30.91 29.30
N SER A 325 5.40 -31.29 30.58
CA SER A 325 4.46 -32.25 31.18
C SER A 325 2.99 -31.88 30.98
N ARG A 326 2.65 -30.59 31.10
CA ARG A 326 1.29 -30.08 30.84
C ARG A 326 0.84 -30.27 29.38
N VAL A 327 1.76 -30.12 28.42
CA VAL A 327 1.47 -30.32 26.99
C VAL A 327 1.29 -31.81 26.69
N LYS A 328 2.11 -32.69 27.28
CA LYS A 328 1.92 -34.15 27.19
C LYS A 328 0.53 -34.56 27.67
N LYS A 329 0.08 -34.00 28.81
CA LYS A 329 -1.29 -34.24 29.33
C LYS A 329 -2.37 -33.79 28.34
N MET A 330 -2.25 -32.58 27.80
CA MET A 330 -3.18 -32.05 26.79
C MET A 330 -3.26 -32.96 25.56
N LEU A 331 -2.13 -33.43 25.02
CA LEU A 331 -2.13 -34.35 23.87
C LEU A 331 -2.80 -35.69 24.20
N SER A 332 -2.58 -36.23 25.41
CA SER A 332 -3.26 -37.44 25.87
C SER A 332 -4.78 -37.25 25.98
N GLU A 333 -5.25 -36.09 26.45
CA GLU A 333 -6.67 -35.76 26.50
C GLU A 333 -7.25 -35.64 25.08
N ARG A 334 -6.57 -34.96 24.16
CA ARG A 334 -6.95 -34.91 22.74
C ARG A 334 -7.04 -36.29 22.09
N GLN A 335 -6.16 -37.23 22.48
CA GLN A 335 -6.27 -38.63 22.00
C GLN A 335 -7.56 -39.28 22.49
N LYS A 336 -7.92 -39.09 23.77
CA LYS A 336 -9.18 -39.63 24.32
C LYS A 336 -10.41 -39.01 23.65
N MET A 337 -10.37 -37.71 23.32
CA MET A 337 -11.42 -37.03 22.55
C MET A 337 -11.54 -37.61 21.14
N ALA A 338 -10.41 -37.78 20.44
CA ALA A 338 -10.35 -38.38 19.12
C ALA A 338 -10.81 -39.84 19.10
N ASP A 339 -10.73 -40.55 20.23
CA ASP A 339 -11.21 -41.92 20.39
C ASP A 339 -12.67 -42.02 20.82
N GLY A 340 -13.34 -40.90 21.11
CA GLY A 340 -14.72 -40.85 21.60
C GLY A 340 -14.87 -41.28 23.07
N LYS A 341 -13.77 -41.33 23.83
CA LYS A 341 -13.77 -41.74 25.26
C LYS A 341 -14.19 -40.60 26.19
N ILE A 342 -13.98 -39.36 25.76
CA ILE A 342 -14.43 -38.14 26.43
C ILE A 342 -14.94 -37.15 25.38
N ASN A 343 -15.74 -36.18 25.81
CA ASN A 343 -16.26 -35.13 24.92
C ASN A 343 -15.13 -34.22 24.40
N ALA A 344 -15.26 -33.77 23.15
CA ALA A 344 -14.37 -32.78 22.57
C ALA A 344 -14.53 -31.43 23.28
N ASP A 345 -13.41 -30.78 23.57
CA ASP A 345 -13.39 -29.39 24.03
C ASP A 345 -13.23 -28.42 22.84
N TRP A 346 -13.27 -27.11 23.15
CA TRP A 346 -13.16 -26.05 22.16
C TRP A 346 -11.82 -26.11 21.39
N GLY A 347 -10.71 -26.23 22.11
CA GLY A 347 -9.38 -26.20 21.50
C GLY A 347 -9.14 -27.40 20.58
N PHE A 348 -9.70 -28.57 20.90
CA PHE A 348 -9.64 -29.73 20.02
C PHE A 348 -10.51 -29.55 18.77
N ALA A 349 -11.74 -29.07 18.93
CA ALA A 349 -12.65 -28.80 17.80
C ALA A 349 -12.06 -27.76 16.83
N GLU A 350 -11.52 -26.66 17.36
CA GLU A 350 -10.85 -25.60 16.59
C GLU A 350 -9.62 -26.14 15.84
N THR A 351 -8.76 -26.91 16.52
CA THR A 351 -7.57 -27.52 15.88
C THR A 351 -7.97 -28.47 14.75
N LEU A 352 -9.06 -29.23 14.92
CA LEU A 352 -9.58 -30.13 13.88
C LEU A 352 -10.14 -29.37 12.67
N ALA A 353 -10.81 -28.23 12.90
CA ALA A 353 -11.28 -27.38 11.81
C ALA A 353 -10.10 -26.84 10.98
N TYR A 354 -9.02 -26.42 11.63
CA TYR A 354 -7.80 -26.03 10.91
C TYR A 354 -7.17 -27.20 10.16
N ALA A 355 -7.07 -28.36 10.80
CA ALA A 355 -6.45 -29.53 10.19
C ALA A 355 -7.25 -30.04 8.98
N SER A 356 -8.58 -29.98 9.00
CA SER A 356 -9.42 -30.39 7.88
C SER A 356 -9.26 -29.46 6.68
N LEU A 357 -9.24 -28.15 6.90
CA LEU A 357 -8.99 -27.14 5.86
C LEU A 357 -7.58 -27.27 5.27
N ALA A 358 -6.56 -27.44 6.14
CA ALA A 358 -5.18 -27.61 5.69
C ALA A 358 -4.97 -28.91 4.89
N GLU A 359 -5.66 -30.01 5.23
CA GLU A 359 -5.60 -31.26 4.45
C GLU A 359 -6.16 -31.07 3.03
N GLN A 360 -7.09 -30.13 2.83
CA GLN A 360 -7.64 -29.76 1.52
C GLN A 360 -6.75 -28.77 0.74
N GLY A 361 -5.63 -28.32 1.32
CA GLY A 361 -4.73 -27.35 0.72
C GLY A 361 -5.10 -25.88 0.96
N THR A 362 -6.10 -25.61 1.79
CA THR A 362 -6.45 -24.24 2.20
C THR A 362 -5.37 -23.69 3.14
N SER A 363 -4.78 -22.55 2.79
CA SER A 363 -3.82 -21.85 3.64
C SER A 363 -4.52 -21.22 4.84
N ILE A 364 -3.93 -21.35 6.03
CA ILE A 364 -4.47 -20.80 7.28
C ILE A 364 -3.41 -19.90 7.91
N ARG A 365 -3.79 -18.69 8.27
CA ARG A 365 -2.94 -17.72 8.97
C ARG A 365 -3.56 -17.39 10.32
N LEU A 366 -2.88 -17.75 11.40
CA LEU A 366 -3.21 -17.33 12.76
C LEU A 366 -2.24 -16.22 13.18
N SER A 367 -2.78 -15.11 13.70
CA SER A 367 -2.01 -13.93 14.10
C SER A 367 -2.67 -13.32 15.33
N GLY A 368 -1.92 -13.14 16.41
CA GLY A 368 -2.38 -12.63 17.70
C GLY A 368 -1.25 -12.62 18.72
N GLN A 369 -1.50 -12.02 19.89
CA GLN A 369 -0.56 -12.02 21.03
C GLN A 369 -0.57 -13.35 21.78
#